data_AF-A0A2V8C160-F1
#
_entry.id   AF-A0A2V8C160-F1
#
_cell.length_a   1.000
_cell.length_b   1.000
_cell.length_c   1.000
_cell.angle_alpha   90.00
_cell.angle_beta   90.00
_cell.angle_gamma   90.00
#
_symmetry.space_group_name_H-M   'P 1'
#
loop_
_entity.id
_entity.type
_entity.pdbx_description
1 polymer ?
#
loop_
_entity_poly.entity_id
_entity_poly.type
_entity_poly.pdbx_seq_one_letter_code
_entity_poly.pdbx_strand_id
1 'polypeptide(L)'
;MNGPHTGFTLWFTGLSGAGKSTLAQVIRDDLVARGRRVEILDGDEVRTNLSKGLGFSKEDRDTNIRRIGYVARLLSRNGVV
;
A
#
# COMPACT_ATOMS: atom_id res chain seq x y z
N MET A 1 -24.33 8.48 -13.33
CA MET A 1 -23.18 7.78 -13.96
C MET A 1 -21.92 8.31 -13.32
N ASN A 2 -21.27 7.54 -12.44
CA ASN A 2 -19.99 7.95 -11.84
C ASN A 2 -18.90 7.79 -12.90
N GLY A 3 -18.19 8.88 -13.22
CA GLY A 3 -17.03 8.84 -14.12
C GLY A 3 -15.92 7.92 -13.59
N PRO A 4 -14.90 7.62 -14.40
CA PRO A 4 -13.80 6.74 -13.98
C PRO A 4 -13.16 7.26 -12.69
N HIS A 5 -13.19 6.44 -11.65
CA HIS A 5 -12.62 6.78 -10.35
C HIS A 5 -11.09 6.90 -10.46
N THR A 6 -10.54 8.08 -10.15
CA THR A 6 -9.09 8.30 -10.06
C THR A 6 -8.52 7.50 -8.89
N GLY A 7 -7.50 6.68 -9.15
CA GLY A 7 -6.75 5.95 -8.13
C GLY A 7 -5.74 6.85 -7.43
N PHE A 8 -5.39 6.52 -6.19
CA PHE A 8 -4.44 7.26 -5.36
C PHE A 8 -3.90 6.35 -4.26
N THR A 9 -2.73 6.64 -3.71
CA THR A 9 -2.17 5.85 -2.60
C THR A 9 -2.35 6.58 -1.27
N LEU A 10 -2.88 5.87 -0.27
CA LEU A 10 -2.80 6.28 1.13
C LEU A 10 -1.59 5.61 1.80
N TRP A 11 -0.61 6.42 2.20
CA TRP A 11 0.63 5.90 2.80
C TRP A 11 0.62 6.09 4.32
N PHE A 12 0.36 5.01 5.05
CA PHE A 12 0.41 5.03 6.52
C PHE A 12 1.83 4.87 7.05
N THR A 13 2.27 5.78 7.91
CA THR A 13 3.53 5.67 8.66
C THR A 13 3.26 5.74 10.16
N GLY A 14 4.21 5.24 10.95
CA GLY A 14 4.10 5.21 12.41
C GLY A 14 4.70 3.95 13.02
N LEU A 15 4.92 4.00 14.33
CA LEU A 15 5.53 2.90 15.10
C LEU A 15 4.75 1.59 14.98
N SER A 16 5.42 0.46 15.25
CA SER A 16 4.72 -0.83 15.38
C SER A 16 3.64 -0.73 16.46
N GLY A 17 2.46 -1.31 16.20
CA GLY A 17 1.32 -1.22 17.11
C GLY A 17 0.52 0.10 17.07
N ALA A 18 0.93 1.12 16.30
CA ALA A 18 0.22 2.41 16.22
C ALA A 18 -1.16 2.36 15.50
N GLY A 19 -1.69 1.17 15.18
CA GLY A 19 -3.01 1.01 14.58
C GLY A 19 -3.08 1.20 13.05
N LYS A 20 -1.94 1.29 12.34
CA LYS A 20 -1.89 1.48 10.87
C LYS A 20 -2.73 0.46 10.11
N SER A 21 -2.52 -0.83 10.40
CA SER A 21 -3.24 -1.92 9.72
C SER A 21 -4.73 -1.89 10.08
N THR A 22 -5.09 -1.58 11.32
CA THR A 22 -6.49 -1.41 11.73
C THR A 22 -7.18 -0.30 10.93
N LEU A 23 -6.55 0.87 10.81
CA LEU A 23 -7.08 2.00 10.06
C LEU A 23 -7.18 1.68 8.55
N ALA A 24 -6.17 1.00 7.98
CA ALA A 24 -6.18 0.58 6.58
C ALA A 24 -7.36 -0.35 6.25
N GLN A 25 -7.69 -1.30 7.14
CA GLN A 25 -8.83 -2.20 6.96
C GLN A 25 -10.17 -1.45 6.97
N VAL A 26 -10.37 -0.56 7.95
CA VAL A 26 -11.61 0.26 8.05
C VAL A 26 -11.78 1.13 6.81
N ILE A 27 -10.70 1.78 6.34
CA ILE A 27 -10.74 2.62 5.14
C ILE A 27 -10.99 1.78 3.89
N ARG A 28 -10.39 0.58 3.78
CA ARG A 28 -10.66 -0.34 2.68
C ARG A 28 -12.14 -0.67 2.60
N ASP A 29 -12.74 -1.07 3.73
CA ASP A 29 -14.14 -1.50 3.75
C ASP A 29 -15.09 -0.35 3.35
N ASP A 30 -14.84 0.87 3.83
CA ASP A 30 -15.60 2.08 3.41
C ASP A 30 -15.43 2.39 1.92
N LEU A 31 -14.21 2.35 1.38
CA LEU A 31 -13.96 2.63 -0.03
C LEU A 31 -14.54 1.56 -0.96
N VAL A 32 -14.46 0.28 -0.58
CA VAL A 32 -15.08 -0.83 -1.30
C VAL A 32 -16.60 -0.69 -1.31
N ALA A 33 -17.22 -0.32 -0.18
CA ALA A 33 -18.65 -0.04 -0.12
C ALA A 33 -19.08 1.11 -1.04
N ARG A 34 -18.17 2.05 -1.34
CA ARG A 34 -18.36 3.14 -2.31
C ARG A 34 -18.05 2.76 -3.75
N GLY A 35 -17.79 1.48 -4.04
CA GLY A 35 -17.50 0.96 -5.38
C GLY A 35 -16.08 1.23 -5.87
N ARG A 36 -15.13 1.55 -4.98
CA ARG A 36 -13.71 1.69 -5.33
C ARG A 36 -13.02 0.33 -5.33
N ARG A 37 -12.06 0.15 -6.24
CA ARG A 37 -11.08 -0.93 -6.16
C ARG A 37 -9.98 -0.53 -5.19
N VAL A 38 -9.71 -1.36 -4.21
CA VAL A 38 -8.76 -1.05 -3.14
C VAL A 38 -7.78 -2.21 -2.98
N GLU A 39 -6.51 -1.91 -2.79
CA GLU A 39 -5.47 -2.90 -2.49
C GLU A 39 -4.68 -2.48 -1.24
N ILE A 40 -4.39 -3.41 -0.34
CA ILE A 40 -3.57 -3.12 0.85
C ILE A 40 -2.17 -3.64 0.61
N LEU A 41 -1.21 -2.72 0.49
CA LEU A 41 0.21 -3.07 0.44
C LEU A 41 0.78 -3.15 1.86
N ASP A 42 0.96 -4.36 2.36
CA ASP A 42 1.65 -4.61 3.62
C ASP A 42 3.18 -4.66 3.43
N GLY A 43 3.91 -3.94 4.27
CA GLY A 43 5.37 -3.83 4.16
C GLY A 43 6.11 -5.16 4.38
N ASP A 44 5.58 -6.05 5.21
CA ASP A 44 6.16 -7.37 5.50
C ASP A 44 5.82 -8.37 4.40
N GLU A 45 4.61 -8.30 3.83
CA GLU A 45 4.23 -9.12 2.68
C GLU A 45 5.04 -8.74 1.43
N VAL A 46 5.15 -7.44 1.13
CA VAL A 46 5.99 -6.95 0.04
C VAL A 46 7.45 -7.35 0.27
N ARG A 47 7.91 -7.29 1.51
CA ARG A 47 9.28 -7.71 1.83
C ARG A 47 9.50 -9.19 1.51
N THR A 48 8.55 -10.04 1.84
CA THR A 48 8.61 -11.49 1.64
C THR A 48 8.59 -11.86 0.16
N ASN A 49 7.72 -11.20 -0.62
CA ASN A 49 7.42 -11.61 -2.00
C ASN A 49 8.24 -10.85 -3.06
N LEU A 50 8.50 -9.56 -2.84
CA LEU A 50 9.15 -8.67 -3.81
C LEU A 50 10.53 -8.19 -3.34
N SER A 51 10.87 -8.38 -2.07
CA SER A 51 12.17 -8.00 -1.50
C SER A 51 12.92 -9.15 -0.84
N LYS A 52 12.65 -10.38 -1.27
CA LYS A 52 13.36 -11.57 -0.81
C LYS A 52 14.87 -11.39 -1.03
N GLY A 53 15.65 -11.60 0.03
CA GLY A 53 17.10 -11.43 0.03
C GLY A 53 17.61 -10.06 0.49
N LEU A 54 16.74 -9.06 0.71
CA LEU A 54 17.14 -7.83 1.38
C LEU A 54 17.30 -8.06 2.89
N GLY A 55 18.42 -7.61 3.45
CA GLY A 55 18.69 -7.61 4.88
C GLY A 55 17.92 -6.53 5.62
N PHE A 56 18.54 -5.98 6.68
CA PHE A 56 17.96 -4.90 7.49
C PHE A 56 18.83 -3.63 7.47
N SER A 57 19.81 -3.56 6.58
CA SER A 57 20.65 -2.37 6.37
C SER A 57 19.79 -1.17 5.96
N LYS A 58 20.36 0.03 6.04
CA LYS A 58 19.65 1.24 5.61
C LYS A 58 19.31 1.16 4.11
N GLU A 59 20.25 0.70 3.31
CA GLU A 59 20.16 0.56 1.87
C GLU A 59 19.08 -0.47 1.48
N ASP A 60 18.99 -1.58 2.23
CA ASP A 60 17.94 -2.59 2.08
C ASP A 60 16.56 -2.02 2.37
N ARG A 61 16.43 -1.24 3.45
CA ARG A 61 15.16 -0.58 3.83
C ARG A 61 14.73 0.42 2.76
N ASP A 62 15.66 1.24 2.26
CA ASP A 62 15.41 2.22 1.20
C ASP A 62 14.98 1.52 -0.10
N THR A 63 15.57 0.37 -0.41
CA THR A 63 15.20 -0.44 -1.57
C THR A 63 13.80 -1.04 -1.41
N ASN A 64 13.46 -1.56 -0.22
CA ASN A 64 12.12 -2.07 0.07
C ASN A 64 11.06 -0.98 -0.09
N ILE A 65 11.29 0.21 0.46
CA ILE A 65 10.37 1.36 0.34
C ILE A 65 10.19 1.76 -1.13
N ARG A 66 11.28 1.82 -1.92
CA ARG A 66 11.20 2.12 -3.36
C ARG A 66 10.38 1.10 -4.13
N ARG A 67 10.49 -0.20 -3.80
CA ARG A 67 9.70 -1.26 -4.42
C ARG A 67 8.21 -1.13 -4.09
N ILE A 68 7.87 -0.88 -2.82
CA ILE A 68 6.48 -0.61 -2.41
C ILE A 68 5.93 0.61 -3.18
N GLY A 69 6.69 1.71 -3.23
CA GLY A 69 6.29 2.92 -3.95
C GLY A 69 6.07 2.71 -5.46
N TYR A 70 6.89 1.86 -6.08
CA TYR A 70 6.70 1.48 -7.48
C TYR A 70 5.37 0.74 -7.69
N VAL A 71 5.06 -0.28 -6.87
CA VAL A 71 3.80 -1.03 -6.94
C VAL A 71 2.60 -0.12 -6.67
N ALA A 72 2.68 0.73 -5.65
CA ALA A 72 1.63 1.69 -5.31
C ALA A 72 1.30 2.64 -6.47
N ARG A 73 2.34 3.15 -7.17
CA ARG A 73 2.17 3.95 -8.38
C ARG A 73 1.51 3.16 -9.51
N LEU A 74 1.88 1.89 -9.71
CA LEU A 74 1.28 1.02 -10.72
C LEU A 74 -0.22 0.79 -10.46
N LEU A 75 -0.62 0.63 -9.20
CA LEU A 75 -2.02 0.46 -8.80
C LEU A 75 -2.79 1.77 -8.99
N SER A 76 -2.26 2.88 -8.49
CA SER A 76 -2.88 4.20 -8.58
C SER A 76 -3.18 4.62 -10.03
N ARG A 77 -2.20 4.45 -10.94
CA ARG A 77 -2.40 4.80 -12.36
C ARG A 77 -3.46 3.94 -13.06
N ASN A 78 -3.77 2.77 -12.51
CA ASN A 78 -4.80 1.86 -13.02
C ASN A 78 -6.14 2.06 -12.31
N GLY A 79 -6.32 3.10 -11.50
CA GLY A 79 -7.59 3.42 -10.83
C GLY A 79 -7.88 2.55 -9.61
N VAL A 80 -6.83 2.04 -8.96
CA VAL A 80 -6.91 1.38 -7.64
C VAL A 80 -6.50 2.39 -6.57
N VAL A 81 -7.14 2.30 -5.41
CA VAL A 81 -6.76 3.04 -4.19
C VAL A 81 -5.87 2.16 -3.31
#